data_AF-A0A6L7A536-F1
#
_entry.id   AF-A0A6L7A536-F1
#
_cell.length_a   1.000
_cell.length_b   1.000
_cell.length_c   1.000
_cell.angle_alpha   90.00
_cell.angle_beta   90.00
_cell.angle_gamma   90.00
#
_symmetry.space_group_name_H-M   'P 1'
#
loop_
_entity.id
_entity.type
_entity.pdbx_description
1 polymer ?
#
loop_
_entity_poly.entity_id
_entity_poly.type
_entity_poly.pdbx_seq_one_letter_code
_entity_poly.pdbx_strand_id
1 'polypeptide(L)' 'RFIGSDDMTQNRELFQVWLQKLAQWHQTTTPYLFLHTPDIAQAPELVHTLWEDLRKTLPEIGAVPAIPQQSSLF' A
#
# COMPACT_ATOMS: atom_id res chain seq x y z
N ARG A 1 8.98 4.44 0.79
CA ARG A 1 7.89 5.10 1.53
C ARG A 1 7.03 5.84 0.52
N PHE A 2 5.74 5.56 0.47
CA PHE A 2 4.75 6.25 -0.36
C PHE A 2 3.84 7.10 0.54
N ILE A 3 3.62 8.36 0.14
CA ILE A 3 2.72 9.30 0.83
C ILE A 3 1.46 9.36 -0.02
N GLY A 4 0.36 8.77 0.45
CA GLY A 4 -0.92 8.86 -0.23
C GLY A 4 -1.65 10.16 0.12
N SER A 5 -2.45 10.65 -0.82
CA SER A 5 -3.43 11.70 -0.57
C SER A 5 -4.72 11.10 -0.02
N ASP A 6 -5.70 11.97 0.18
CA ASP A 6 -7.08 11.71 0.54
C ASP A 6 -7.94 11.21 -0.66
N ASP A 7 -7.38 11.20 -1.88
CA ASP A 7 -8.01 10.60 -3.07
C ASP A 7 -7.43 9.21 -3.35
N MET A 8 -8.23 8.17 -3.06
CA MET A 8 -7.84 6.77 -3.27
C MET A 8 -7.66 6.39 -4.74
N THR A 9 -8.36 7.04 -5.66
CA THR A 9 -8.20 6.82 -7.11
C THR A 9 -6.84 7.35 -7.54
N GLN A 10 -6.54 8.60 -7.18
CA GLN A 10 -5.24 9.21 -7.44
C GLN A 10 -4.10 8.40 -6.80
N ASN A 11 -4.29 7.90 -5.58
CA ASN A 11 -3.31 7.04 -4.92
C ASN A 11 -3.00 5.80 -5.75
N ARG A 12 -4.02 5.09 -6.25
CA ARG A 12 -3.82 3.90 -7.08
C ARG A 12 -3.10 4.21 -8.39
N GLU A 13 -3.42 5.33 -9.03
CA GLU A 13 -2.77 5.78 -10.27
C GLU A 13 -1.29 6.11 -10.05
N LEU A 14 -0.98 6.94 -9.05
CA LEU A 14 0.40 7.33 -8.72
C LEU A 14 1.23 6.13 -8.24
N PHE A 15 0.58 5.15 -7.60
CA PHE A 15 1.25 3.94 -7.11
C PHE A 15 1.68 2.98 -8.23
N GLN A 16 1.18 3.11 -9.46
CA GLN A 16 1.57 2.24 -10.58
C GLN A 16 3.08 2.26 -10.85
N VAL A 17 3.72 3.42 -10.72
CA VAL A 17 5.19 3.56 -10.87
C VAL A 17 5.92 2.76 -9.78
N TRP A 18 5.36 2.72 -8.56
CA TRP A 18 5.92 1.95 -7.45
C TRP A 18 5.80 0.46 -7.69
N LEU A 19 4.71 -0.05 -8.25
CA LEU A 19 4.55 -1.48 -8.56
C LEU A 19 5.67 -1.97 -9.48
N GLN A 20 5.98 -1.21 -10.54
CA GLN A 20 7.07 -1.55 -11.45
C GLN A 20 8.43 -1.58 -10.74
N LYS A 21 8.70 -0.61 -9.84
CA LYS A 21 9.95 -0.55 -9.07
C LYS A 21 10.06 -1.67 -8.05
N LEU A 22 8.98 -1.98 -7.36
CA LEU A 22 8.94 -3.06 -6.37
C LEU A 22 9.20 -4.42 -7.03
N ALA A 23 8.56 -4.71 -8.18
CA ALA A 23 8.84 -5.91 -8.97
C ALA A 23 10.30 -6.01 -9.41
N GLN A 24 10.90 -4.89 -9.80
CA GLN A 24 12.32 -4.85 -10.18
C GLN A 24 13.24 -5.11 -8.97
N TRP A 25 13.01 -4.41 -7.86
CA TRP A 25 13.88 -4.52 -6.68
C TRP A 25 13.77 -5.87 -5.97
N HIS A 26 12.59 -6.50 -5.99
CA HIS A 26 12.38 -7.80 -5.37
C HIS A 26 13.25 -8.92 -6.00
N GLN A 27 13.74 -8.73 -7.22
CA GLN A 27 14.61 -9.71 -7.90
C GLN A 27 15.99 -9.83 -7.25
N THR A 28 16.47 -8.79 -6.57
CA THR A 28 17.85 -8.72 -6.05
C THR A 28 17.93 -8.28 -4.59
N THR A 29 16.83 -7.83 -4.01
CA THR A 29 16.78 -7.26 -2.66
C THR A 29 15.46 -7.62 -1.96
N THR A 30 15.38 -7.33 -0.66
CA THR A 30 14.13 -7.38 0.10
C THR A 30 13.62 -5.94 0.31
N PRO A 31 12.67 -5.46 -0.51
CA PRO A 31 12.17 -4.10 -0.38
C PRO A 31 11.28 -3.95 0.87
N TYR A 32 11.48 -2.87 1.62
CA TYR A 32 10.59 -2.46 2.70
C TYR A 32 9.68 -1.32 2.23
N LEU A 33 8.37 -1.59 2.18
CA LEU A 33 7.36 -0.61 1.79
C LEU A 33 6.65 -0.04 3.03
N PHE A 34 6.65 1.28 3.13
CA PHE A 34 5.90 2.03 4.13
C PHE A 34 4.83 2.87 3.44
N LEU A 35 3.57 2.68 3.82
CA LEU A 35 2.41 3.44 3.33
C LEU A 35 1.93 4.39 4.45
N HIS A 36 1.70 5.65 4.12
CA HIS A 36 1.12 6.62 5.05
C HIS A 36 0.32 7.68 4.30
N THR A 37 -0.64 8.29 4.97
CA THR A 37 -1.30 9.53 4.55
C THR A 37 -0.86 10.66 5.49
N PRO A 38 -0.99 11.95 5.10
CA PRO A 38 -0.60 13.09 5.94
C PRO A 38 -1.15 13.03 7.37
N ASP A 39 -2.42 12.68 7.52
CA ASP A 39 -3.12 12.65 8.81
C ASP A 39 -3.20 11.24 9.45
N ILE A 40 -2.58 10.22 8.83
CA ILE A 40 -2.58 8.80 9.25
C ILE A 40 -3.95 8.11 9.24
N ALA A 41 -5.06 8.84 9.41
CA ALA A 41 -6.41 8.32 9.57
C ALA A 41 -6.83 7.37 8.43
N GLN A 42 -6.42 7.68 7.20
CA GLN A 42 -6.75 6.92 5.99
C GLN A 42 -5.69 5.87 5.63
N ALA A 43 -4.64 5.66 6.43
CA ALA A 43 -3.62 4.65 6.14
C ALA A 43 -4.21 3.22 6.00
N PRO A 44 -5.19 2.78 6.82
CA PRO A 44 -5.88 1.51 6.60
C PRO A 44 -6.56 1.41 5.23
N GLU A 45 -7.30 2.45 4.85
CA GLU A 45 -7.99 2.52 3.55
C GLU A 45 -7.01 2.54 2.37
N LEU A 46 -5.90 3.26 2.52
CA LEU A 46 -4.82 3.26 1.54
C LEU A 46 -4.25 1.86 1.34
N VAL A 47 -3.97 1.13 2.42
CA VAL A 47 -3.48 -0.26 2.33
C VAL A 47 -4.49 -1.13 1.60
N HIS A 48 -5.77 -1.06 1.97
CA HIS A 48 -6.83 -1.82 1.30
C HIS A 48 -6.92 -1.48 -0.20
N THR A 49 -6.86 -0.20 -0.54
CA THR A 49 -6.92 0.29 -1.92
C THR A 49 -5.79 -0.27 -2.79
N LEU A 50 -4.58 -0.38 -2.24
CA LEU A 50 -3.38 -0.76 -2.99
C LEU A 50 -3.07 -2.26 -2.93
N TRP A 51 -3.62 -3.01 -1.97
CA TRP A 51 -3.20 -4.39 -1.72
C TRP A 51 -3.45 -5.33 -2.89
N GLU A 52 -4.57 -5.18 -3.60
CA GLU A 52 -4.89 -6.08 -4.71
C GLU A 52 -3.85 -5.98 -5.83
N ASP A 53 -3.47 -4.76 -6.19
CA ASP A 53 -2.46 -4.51 -7.23
C ASP A 53 -1.06 -4.90 -6.77
N LEU A 54 -0.74 -4.70 -5.48
CA LEU A 54 0.47 -5.22 -4.86
C LEU A 54 0.54 -6.74 -4.97
N ARG A 55 -0.53 -7.46 -4.62
CA ARG A 55 -0.57 -8.93 -4.67
C ARG A 55 -0.50 -9.46 -6.10
N LYS A 56 -1.08 -8.76 -7.08
CA LYS A 56 -0.94 -9.10 -8.50
C LYS A 56 0.51 -8.97 -8.97
N THR A 57 1.23 -7.99 -8.45
CA THR A 57 2.62 -7.67 -8.82
C THR A 57 3.63 -8.55 -8.07
N LEU A 58 3.37 -8.80 -6.79
CA LEU A 58 4.21 -9.55 -5.86
C LEU A 58 3.36 -10.59 -5.12
N PRO A 59 3.08 -11.76 -5.72
CA PRO A 59 2.21 -12.76 -5.12
C PRO A 59 2.68 -13.27 -3.76
N GLU A 60 3.99 -13.22 -3.46
CA GLU A 60 4.56 -13.68 -2.19
C GLU A 60 4.12 -12.89 -0.96
N ILE A 61 3.59 -11.67 -1.11
CA ILE A 61 3.12 -10.86 0.04
C ILE A 61 1.87 -11.46 0.70
N GLY A 62 1.19 -12.38 0.02
CA GLY A 62 0.06 -13.13 0.56
C GLY A 62 -1.27 -12.36 0.65
N ALA A 63 -2.13 -12.82 1.56
CA ALA A 63 -3.44 -12.23 1.79
C ALA A 63 -3.31 -10.84 2.42
N VAL A 64 -4.37 -10.02 2.26
CA VAL A 64 -4.49 -8.74 2.98
C VAL A 64 -4.26 -9.01 4.47
N PRO A 65 -3.34 -8.30 5.14
CA PRO A 65 -3.13 -8.47 6.57
C PRO A 65 -4.42 -8.12 7.31
N ALA A 66 -4.64 -8.72 8.47
CA ALA A 66 -5.73 -8.28 9.34
C ALA A 66 -5.43 -6.84 9.81
N ILE A 67 -6.02 -5.85 9.13
CA ILE A 67 -5.89 -4.45 9.51
C ILE A 67 -6.97 -4.18 10.55
N PRO A 68 -6.61 -3.85 11.81
CA PRO A 68 -7.60 -3.55 12.81
C PRO A 68 -8.38 -2.31 12.37
N GLN A 69 -9.69 -2.47 12.15
CA GLN A 69 -10.59 -1.34 12.05
C GLN A 69 -10.76 -0.75 13.44
N GLN A 70 -10.10 0.38 13.69
CA GLN A 70 -10.34 1.15 14.90
C GLN A 70 -11.65 1.92 14.72
N SER A 71 -12.74 1.35 15.23
CA SER A 71 -14.10 1.89 15.13
C SER A 71 -14.40 2.98 16.19
N SER A 72 -13.50 3.21 17.15
CA SER A 72 -13.61 4.30 18.13
C SER A 72 -12.26 4.96 18.41
N LEU A 73 -12.27 6.27 18.67
CA LEU A 73 -11.09 7.03 19.12
C LEU A 73 -10.84 6.92 20.63
N PHE A 74 -11.49 5.96 21.31
CA PHE A 74 -11.41 5.70 22.75
C PHE A 74 -11.52 4.21 23.02
#